data_AF-A0A967T4X7-F1
#
_entry.id   AF-A0A967T4X7-F1
#
_cell.length_a   1.000
_cell.length_b   1.000
_cell.length_c   1.000
_cell.angle_alpha   90.00
_cell.angle_beta   90.00
_cell.angle_gamma   90.00
#
_symmetry.space_group_name_H-M   'P 1'
#
loop_
_entity.id
_entity.type
_entity.pdbx_description
1 polymer ?
#
loop_
_entity_poly.entity_id
_entity_poly.type
_entity_poly.pdbx_seq_one_letter_code
_entity_poly.pdbx_strand_id
1 'polypeptide(L)'
;MSLASAQQHWALLAASVIGLAVLLMVFAHLVLGSRGARLNACLNDLRRREKAAAAADRAVVRATKKLEQLRRRSDSVRPKSIDETREDLADAESLLKIANDQVLVARNQVRKIIVEEFPPKRQQALRKRLLPDEKRDTRPFSMEGG
;
A
#
# COMPACT_ATOMS: atom_id res chain seq x y z
N MET A 1 -25.44 5.79 57.72
CA MET A 1 -24.69 6.32 56.56
C MET A 1 -25.70 6.87 55.57
N SER A 2 -25.69 8.18 55.29
CA SER A 2 -26.75 8.85 54.53
C SER A 2 -26.67 8.52 53.04
N LEU A 3 -27.82 8.28 52.41
CA LEU A 3 -27.96 8.01 50.97
C LEU A 3 -27.30 9.09 50.08
N ALA A 4 -27.25 10.34 50.57
CA ALA A 4 -26.62 11.47 49.90
C ALA A 4 -25.11 11.29 49.70
N SER A 5 -24.39 10.71 50.66
CA SER A 5 -22.94 10.51 50.50
C SER A 5 -22.64 9.38 49.52
N ALA A 6 -23.41 8.31 49.50
CA ALA A 6 -23.27 7.24 48.50
C ALA A 6 -23.48 7.80 47.08
N GLN A 7 -24.52 8.60 46.87
CA GLN A 7 -24.86 9.18 45.56
C GLN A 7 -23.81 10.18 45.05
N GLN A 8 -23.21 10.98 45.95
CA GLN A 8 -22.10 11.89 45.61
C GLN A 8 -20.82 11.15 45.19
N HIS A 9 -20.47 10.03 45.86
CA HIS A 9 -19.30 9.24 45.46
C HIS A 9 -19.47 8.59 44.08
N TRP A 10 -20.68 8.10 43.77
CA TRP A 10 -21.00 7.57 42.44
C TRP A 10 -20.97 8.63 41.35
N ALA A 11 -21.45 9.85 41.64
CA ALA A 11 -21.39 10.97 40.71
C ALA A 11 -19.94 11.40 40.41
N LEU A 12 -19.06 11.42 41.42
CA LEU A 12 -17.63 11.73 41.23
C LEU A 12 -16.91 10.66 40.40
N LEU A 13 -17.20 9.38 40.65
CA LEU A 13 -16.67 8.28 39.85
C LEU A 13 -17.12 8.39 38.38
N ALA A 14 -18.42 8.63 38.15
CA ALA A 14 -18.96 8.80 36.81
C ALA A 14 -18.35 10.01 36.09
N ALA A 15 -18.23 11.16 36.77
CA ALA A 15 -17.61 12.37 36.21
C ALA A 15 -16.13 12.15 35.86
N SER A 16 -15.38 11.42 36.70
CA SER A 16 -13.97 11.08 36.44
C SER A 16 -13.83 10.17 35.22
N VAL A 17 -14.68 9.15 35.07
CA VAL A 17 -14.66 8.26 33.91
C VAL A 17 -15.02 9.01 32.62
N ILE A 18 -16.04 9.86 32.66
CA ILE A 18 -16.44 10.68 31.51
C ILE A 18 -15.31 11.67 31.14
N GLY A 19 -14.73 12.34 32.14
CA GLY A 19 -13.60 13.24 31.93
C GLY A 19 -12.40 12.54 31.29
N LEU A 20 -12.06 11.33 31.76
CA LEU A 20 -10.99 10.52 31.18
C LEU A 20 -11.31 10.10 29.74
N ALA A 21 -12.55 9.70 29.45
CA ALA A 21 -12.97 9.31 28.10
C ALA A 21 -12.86 10.46 27.11
N VAL A 22 -13.29 11.67 27.49
CA VAL A 22 -13.16 12.88 26.67
C VAL A 22 -11.69 13.20 26.42
N LEU A 23 -10.84 13.12 27.44
CA LEU A 23 -9.42 13.40 27.33
C LEU A 23 -8.71 12.41 26.40
N LEU A 24 -9.05 11.12 26.50
CA LEU A 24 -8.58 10.09 25.59
C LEU A 24 -9.05 10.33 24.14
N MET A 25 -10.30 10.75 23.95
CA MET A 25 -10.84 11.04 22.62
C MET A 25 -10.12 12.23 21.97
N VAL A 26 -9.88 13.31 22.71
CA VAL A 26 -9.14 14.48 22.23
C VAL A 26 -7.69 14.10 21.91
N PHE A 27 -7.04 13.35 22.80
CA PHE A 27 -5.68 12.86 22.57
C PHE A 27 -5.59 11.97 21.32
N ALA A 28 -6.53 11.04 21.14
CA ALA A 28 -6.62 10.21 19.95
C ALA A 28 -6.81 11.07 18.70
N HIS A 29 -7.70 12.05 18.71
CA HIS A 29 -7.90 12.94 17.56
C HIS A 29 -6.62 13.74 17.22
N LEU A 30 -5.88 14.23 18.21
CA LEU A 30 -4.60 14.92 18.01
C LEU A 30 -3.52 13.99 17.43
N VAL A 31 -3.43 12.75 17.91
CA VAL A 31 -2.44 11.78 17.46
C VAL A 31 -2.77 11.25 16.05
N LEU A 32 -4.01 10.84 15.81
CA LEU A 32 -4.47 10.37 14.50
C LEU A 32 -4.54 11.49 13.45
N GLY A 33 -4.83 12.73 13.89
CA GLY A 33 -4.77 13.92 13.05
C GLY A 33 -3.36 14.44 12.79
N SER A 34 -2.34 13.87 13.43
CA SER A 34 -0.96 14.34 13.27
C SER A 34 -0.44 14.07 11.86
N ARG A 35 0.40 14.98 11.38
CA ARG A 35 1.09 14.90 10.07
C ARG A 35 1.89 13.60 9.92
N GLY A 36 2.43 13.09 11.02
CA GLY A 36 3.15 11.83 11.06
C GLY A 36 2.25 10.60 10.88
N ALA A 37 1.04 10.61 11.46
CA ALA A 37 0.09 9.50 11.32
C ALA A 37 -0.40 9.37 9.88
N ARG A 38 -0.72 10.49 9.21
CA ARG A 38 -1.12 10.51 7.79
C ARG A 38 -0.02 10.02 6.87
N LEU A 39 1.21 10.51 7.07
CA LEU A 39 2.36 10.05 6.31
C LEU A 39 2.60 8.55 6.51
N ASN A 40 2.54 8.04 7.75
CA ASN A 40 2.70 6.62 8.04
C ASN A 40 1.59 5.77 7.42
N ALA A 41 0.34 6.22 7.46
CA ALA A 41 -0.77 5.53 6.79
C ALA A 41 -0.53 5.43 5.27
N CYS A 42 -0.09 6.53 4.64
CA CYS A 42 0.22 6.55 3.21
C CYS A 42 1.44 5.67 2.86
N LEU A 43 2.47 5.64 3.71
CA LEU A 43 3.62 4.74 3.55
C LEU A 43 3.23 3.27 3.69
N ASN A 44 2.33 2.95 4.61
CA ASN A 44 1.82 1.59 4.77
C ASN A 44 1.00 1.16 3.54
N ASP A 45 0.19 2.05 2.98
CA ASP A 45 -0.53 1.78 1.73
C ASP A 45 0.44 1.60 0.55
N LEU A 46 1.46 2.44 0.44
CA LEU A 46 2.52 2.30 -0.56
C LEU A 46 3.19 0.91 -0.45
N ARG A 47 3.65 0.53 0.74
CA ARG A 47 4.27 -0.79 0.97
C ARG A 47 3.33 -1.95 0.65
N ARG A 48 2.04 -1.81 0.91
CA ARG A 48 1.03 -2.83 0.58
C ARG A 48 0.92 -2.99 -0.94
N ARG A 49 0.90 -1.89 -1.69
CA ARG A 49 0.86 -1.92 -3.16
C ARG A 49 2.15 -2.44 -3.77
N GLU A 50 3.31 -2.07 -3.21
CA GLU A 50 4.61 -2.63 -3.65
C GLU A 50 4.65 -4.15 -3.46
N LYS A 51 4.13 -4.67 -2.34
CA LYS A 51 3.99 -6.11 -2.12
C LYS A 51 3.04 -6.77 -3.13
N ALA A 52 1.95 -6.10 -3.49
CA ALA A 52 1.01 -6.60 -4.51
C ALA A 52 1.66 -6.64 -5.90
N ALA A 53 2.38 -5.58 -6.28
CA ALA A 53 3.16 -5.55 -7.53
C ALA A 53 4.22 -6.66 -7.57
N ALA A 54 4.96 -6.86 -6.48
CA ALA A 54 5.92 -7.97 -6.37
C ALA A 54 5.26 -9.37 -6.39
N ALA A 55 3.99 -9.49 -5.99
CA ALA A 55 3.25 -10.74 -6.13
C ALA A 55 2.80 -10.96 -7.59
N ALA A 56 2.33 -9.92 -8.27
CA ALA A 56 1.98 -9.97 -9.68
C ALA A 56 3.20 -10.27 -10.56
N ASP A 57 4.35 -9.67 -10.28
CA ASP A 57 5.61 -9.95 -10.98
C ASP A 57 6.01 -11.43 -10.87
N ARG A 58 5.90 -11.99 -9.67
CA ARG A 58 6.12 -13.43 -9.45
C ARG A 58 5.10 -14.31 -10.21
N ALA A 59 3.88 -13.84 -10.41
CA ALA A 59 2.90 -14.56 -11.23
C ALA A 59 3.31 -14.57 -12.71
N VAL A 60 3.74 -13.44 -13.25
CA VAL A 60 4.30 -13.35 -14.62
C VAL A 60 5.51 -14.26 -14.78
N VAL A 61 6.46 -14.26 -13.84
CA VAL A 61 7.64 -15.15 -13.88
C VAL A 61 7.24 -16.63 -13.86
N ARG A 62 6.17 -17.00 -13.16
CA ARG A 62 5.67 -18.39 -13.15
C ARG A 62 4.98 -18.74 -14.47
N ALA A 63 4.14 -17.85 -14.99
CA ALA A 63 3.42 -18.05 -16.25
C ALA A 63 4.39 -18.17 -17.43
N THR A 64 5.39 -17.29 -17.50
CA THR A 64 6.47 -17.36 -18.51
C THR A 64 7.24 -18.68 -18.44
N LYS A 65 7.64 -19.12 -17.24
CA LYS A 65 8.32 -20.41 -17.06
C LYS A 65 7.45 -21.59 -17.48
N LYS A 66 6.15 -21.57 -17.17
CA LYS A 66 5.19 -22.60 -17.58
C LYS A 66 5.06 -22.64 -19.10
N LEU A 67 4.93 -21.48 -19.75
CA LEU A 67 4.87 -21.37 -21.19
C LEU A 67 6.15 -21.90 -21.86
N GLU A 68 7.32 -21.58 -21.30
CA GLU A 68 8.60 -22.08 -21.81
C GLU A 68 8.70 -23.60 -21.69
N GLN A 69 8.26 -24.18 -20.57
CA GLN A 69 8.22 -25.64 -20.38
C GLN A 69 7.29 -26.34 -21.38
N LEU A 70 6.11 -25.76 -21.64
CA LEU A 70 5.17 -26.31 -22.62
C LEU A 70 5.71 -26.20 -24.05
N ARG A 71 6.37 -25.08 -24.40
CA ARG A 71 7.07 -24.94 -25.69
C ARG A 71 8.15 -25.99 -25.89
N ARG A 72 8.94 -26.30 -24.86
CA ARG A 72 9.97 -27.35 -24.92
C ARG A 72 9.39 -28.77 -25.09
N ARG A 73 8.11 -28.98 -24.75
CA ARG A 73 7.38 -30.25 -24.90
C ARG A 73 6.34 -30.19 -26.02
N SER A 74 6.50 -29.25 -26.96
CA SER A 74 5.50 -28.94 -27.99
C SER A 74 5.11 -30.15 -28.84
N ASP A 75 6.02 -31.09 -29.08
CA ASP A 75 5.73 -32.32 -29.83
C ASP A 75 4.72 -33.25 -29.13
N SER A 76 4.59 -33.17 -27.79
CA SER A 76 3.69 -34.02 -26.99
C SER A 76 2.51 -33.26 -26.37
N VAL A 77 2.43 -31.95 -26.58
CA VAL A 77 1.47 -31.07 -25.89
C VAL A 77 0.46 -30.53 -26.89
N ARG A 78 -0.83 -30.56 -26.53
CA ARG A 78 -1.89 -30.04 -27.40
C ARG A 78 -1.71 -28.53 -27.62
N PRO A 79 -1.80 -28.03 -28.86
CA PRO A 79 -1.62 -26.60 -29.16
C PRO A 79 -2.57 -25.71 -28.35
N LYS A 80 -3.82 -26.14 -28.14
CA LYS A 80 -4.79 -25.44 -27.30
C LYS A 80 -4.28 -25.08 -25.89
N SER A 81 -3.52 -25.97 -25.27
CA SER A 81 -2.97 -25.73 -23.91
C SER A 81 -1.81 -24.71 -23.90
N ILE A 82 -1.12 -24.56 -25.03
CA ILE A 82 -0.10 -23.52 -25.20
C ILE A 82 -0.78 -22.17 -25.37
N ASP A 83 -1.87 -22.11 -26.12
CA ASP A 83 -2.65 -20.87 -26.32
C ASP A 83 -3.31 -20.41 -25.02
N GLU A 84 -3.96 -21.30 -24.27
CA GLU A 84 -4.50 -20.99 -22.93
C GLU A 84 -3.41 -20.45 -21.99
N THR A 85 -2.21 -21.02 -22.01
CA THR A 85 -1.10 -20.53 -21.16
C THR A 85 -0.52 -19.19 -21.65
N ARG A 86 -0.68 -18.84 -22.92
CA ARG A 86 -0.32 -17.50 -23.45
C ARG A 86 -1.34 -16.45 -22.99
N GLU A 87 -2.62 -16.78 -23.01
CA GLU A 87 -3.67 -15.92 -22.46
C GLU A 87 -3.46 -15.68 -20.97
N ASP A 88 -3.18 -16.74 -20.18
CA ASP A 88 -2.83 -16.63 -18.76
C ASP A 88 -1.63 -15.68 -18.52
N LEU A 89 -0.63 -15.72 -19.41
CA LEU A 89 0.54 -14.85 -19.33
C LEU A 89 0.18 -13.39 -19.63
N ALA A 90 -0.59 -13.15 -20.68
CA ALA A 90 -1.05 -11.80 -21.04
C ALA A 90 -1.89 -11.17 -19.91
N ASP A 91 -2.77 -11.96 -19.30
CA ASP A 91 -3.55 -11.55 -18.14
C ASP A 91 -2.64 -11.20 -16.95
N ALA A 92 -1.66 -12.04 -16.64
CA ALA A 92 -0.70 -11.78 -15.56
C ALA A 92 0.12 -10.49 -15.80
N GLU A 93 0.54 -10.24 -17.05
CA GLU A 93 1.25 -9.02 -17.44
C GLU A 93 0.37 -7.78 -17.31
N SER A 94 -0.90 -7.88 -17.70
CA SER A 94 -1.88 -6.79 -17.52
C SER A 94 -2.06 -6.43 -16.03
N LEU A 95 -2.17 -7.44 -15.17
CA LEU A 95 -2.30 -7.26 -13.72
C LEU A 95 -1.04 -6.63 -13.11
N LEU A 96 0.15 -7.03 -13.58
CA LEU A 96 1.40 -6.42 -13.15
C LEU A 96 1.45 -4.93 -13.53
N LYS A 97 1.04 -4.59 -14.75
CA LYS A 97 0.98 -3.19 -15.20
C LYS A 97 0.06 -2.36 -14.31
N ILE A 98 -1.16 -2.85 -14.03
CA ILE A 98 -2.10 -2.18 -13.14
C ILE A 98 -1.51 -2.02 -11.73
N ALA A 99 -0.86 -3.05 -11.20
CA ALA A 99 -0.25 -2.99 -9.87
C ALA A 99 0.89 -1.95 -9.81
N ASN A 100 1.71 -1.87 -10.85
CA ASN A 100 2.78 -0.86 -10.96
C ASN A 100 2.21 0.56 -11.05
N ASP A 101 1.15 0.78 -11.82
CA ASP A 101 0.46 2.07 -11.88
C ASP A 101 -0.09 2.48 -10.51
N GLN A 102 -0.66 1.55 -9.75
CA GLN A 102 -1.12 1.81 -8.39
C GLN A 102 0.01 2.17 -7.42
N VAL A 103 1.19 1.56 -7.57
CA VAL A 103 2.40 1.93 -6.80
C VAL A 103 2.84 3.35 -7.16
N LEU A 104 2.87 3.69 -8.45
CA LEU A 104 3.23 5.04 -8.91
C LEU A 104 2.32 6.11 -8.32
N VAL A 105 1.00 5.88 -8.36
CA VAL A 105 0.00 6.78 -7.77
C VAL A 105 0.23 6.94 -6.27
N ALA A 106 0.44 5.84 -5.54
CA ALA A 106 0.67 5.88 -4.09
C ALA A 106 1.97 6.62 -3.74
N ARG A 107 3.05 6.45 -4.51
CA ARG A 107 4.29 7.21 -4.32
C ARG A 107 4.08 8.71 -4.53
N ASN A 108 3.33 9.08 -5.56
CA ASN A 108 3.01 10.48 -5.81
C ASN A 108 2.17 11.07 -4.67
N GLN A 109 1.27 10.28 -4.08
CA GLN A 109 0.51 10.69 -2.90
C GLN A 109 1.39 10.91 -1.67
N VAL A 110 2.37 10.03 -1.42
CA VAL A 110 3.39 10.24 -0.37
C VAL A 110 4.19 11.52 -0.64
N ARG A 111 4.63 11.75 -1.88
CA ARG A 111 5.34 12.99 -2.26
C ARG A 111 4.51 14.23 -1.99
N LYS A 112 3.22 14.20 -2.33
CA LYS A 112 2.26 15.29 -2.10
C LYS A 112 2.15 15.62 -0.61
N ILE A 113 1.92 14.61 0.24
CA ILE A 113 1.83 14.80 1.70
C ILE A 113 3.13 15.38 2.27
N ILE A 114 4.29 14.91 1.80
CA ILE A 114 5.59 15.47 2.25
C ILE A 114 5.70 16.96 1.92
N VAL A 115 5.23 17.39 0.75
CA VAL A 115 5.29 18.80 0.33
C VAL A 115 4.29 19.65 1.10
N GLU A 116 3.06 19.17 1.27
CA GLU A 116 1.96 19.92 1.89
C GLU A 116 2.13 20.06 3.41
N GLU A 117 2.59 19.01 4.09
CA GLU A 117 2.55 18.97 5.56
C GLU A 117 3.91 19.29 6.23
N PHE A 118 5.03 19.18 5.50
CA PHE A 118 6.38 19.32 6.08
C PHE A 118 7.16 20.53 5.54
N PRO A 119 7.97 21.20 6.38
CA PRO A 119 8.73 22.38 5.98
C PRO A 119 9.84 22.03 4.97
N PRO A 120 10.21 22.95 4.07
CA PRO A 120 11.14 22.70 2.95
C PRO A 120 12.47 22.06 3.37
N LYS A 121 13.03 22.52 4.49
CA LYS A 121 14.30 22.00 5.06
C LYS A 121 14.26 20.49 5.35
N ARG A 122 13.08 19.92 5.62
CA ARG A 122 12.89 18.49 5.92
C ARG A 122 12.39 17.68 4.73
N GLN A 123 11.90 18.32 3.66
CA GLN A 123 11.30 17.63 2.52
C GLN A 123 12.31 16.75 1.77
N GLN A 124 13.52 17.25 1.48
CA GLN A 124 14.55 16.46 0.79
C GLN A 124 15.00 15.25 1.62
N ALA A 125 15.22 15.44 2.92
CA ALA A 125 15.59 14.35 3.82
C ALA A 125 14.50 13.27 3.91
N LEU A 126 13.22 13.69 3.99
CA LEU A 126 12.08 12.77 4.02
C LEU A 126 11.91 12.03 2.69
N ARG A 127 12.04 12.71 1.55
CA ARG A 127 12.00 12.07 0.23
C ARG A 127 13.11 11.03 0.09
N LYS A 128 14.37 11.38 0.38
CA LYS A 128 15.51 10.46 0.26
C LYS A 128 15.37 9.24 1.16
N ARG A 129 14.82 9.41 2.37
CA ARG A 129 14.65 8.31 3.33
C ARG A 129 13.45 7.41 3.03
N LEU A 130 12.33 7.98 2.60
CA LEU A 130 11.04 7.28 2.51
C LEU A 130 10.65 6.88 1.09
N LEU A 131 11.24 7.52 0.09
CA LEU A 131 11.06 7.25 -1.33
C LEU A 131 12.45 7.08 -1.95
N PRO A 132 13.17 5.99 -1.61
CA PRO A 132 14.43 5.71 -2.27
C PRO A 132 14.20 5.63 -3.79
N ASP A 133 15.10 6.20 -4.58
CA ASP A 133 15.00 6.16 -6.03
C ASP A 133 15.00 4.69 -6.46
N GLU A 134 13.86 4.23 -6.98
CA GLU A 134 13.77 2.89 -7.51
C GLU A 134 14.60 2.85 -8.79
N LYS A 135 15.43 1.81 -8.92
CA LYS A 135 16.17 1.51 -10.15
C LYS A 135 15.17 1.59 -11.30
N ARG A 136 15.31 2.60 -12.17
CA ARG A 136 14.54 2.71 -13.41
C ARG A 136 14.53 1.33 -14.06
N ASP A 137 13.36 0.72 -14.16
CA ASP A 137 13.21 -0.46 -15.00
C ASP A 137 13.46 0.01 -16.43
N THR A 138 14.64 -0.29 -16.94
CA THR A 138 15.11 0.09 -18.29
C THR A 138 14.40 -0.68 -19.39
N ARG A 139 13.37 -1.47 -19.06
CA ARG A 139 12.55 -2.11 -20.08
C ARG A 139 11.83 -1.01 -20.85
N PRO A 140 12.16 -0.80 -22.13
CA PRO A 140 11.49 0.19 -22.93
C PRO A 140 10.01 -0.16 -22.92
N PHE A 141 9.16 0.86 -22.80
CA PHE A 141 7.74 0.73 -23.10
C PHE A 141 7.64 0.03 -24.46
N SER A 142 7.28 -1.25 -24.47
CA SER A 142 6.96 -1.96 -25.70
C SER A 142 5.71 -1.27 -26.27
N MET A 143 5.93 -0.30 -27.16
CA MET A 143 4.94 0.09 -28.14
C MET A 143 4.78 -1.11 -29.07
N GLU A 144 3.87 -2.01 -28.76
CA GLU A 144 3.20 -2.77 -29.82
C GLU A 144 2.29 -1.77 -30.55
N GLY A 145 2.68 -1.43 -31.76
CA GLY A 145 1.92 -0.57 -32.65
C GLY A 145 2.43 -0.72 -34.08
N GLY A 146 1.71 -1.51 -34.89
CA GLY A 146 1.83 -1.59 -36.34
C GLY A 146 2.36 -2.92 -36.86
#